data_AF-A0A952LF94-F1
#
_entry.id   AF-A0A952LF94-F1
#
_cell.length_a   1.000
_cell.length_b   1.000
_cell.length_c   1.000
_cell.angle_alpha   90.00
_cell.angle_beta   90.00
_cell.angle_gamma   90.00
#
_symmetry.space_group_name_H-M   'P 1'
#
loop_
_entity.id
_entity.type
_entity.pdbx_description
1 polymer ?
#
loop_
_entity_poly.entity_id
_entity_poly.type
_entity_poly.pdbx_seq_one_letter_code
_entity_poly.pdbx_strand_id
1 'polypeptide(L)'
;SVGDHGTVGRTQKEGMNWDVAELPVYAGTERKNSLVGGASLWVLSGKSDAEYKGAAAFLNFIHDPKTALFWSTNTGYIPVTKSGFDYLKSQGFYDKAPYKGREVAIASLTASEPTEITRGIRLGNFTQIRAEFGTQMQAIFANKVSVQEGLDTLVKNGDAILERFQQTYPGKTLP
;
A
#
# COMPACT_ATOMS: atom_id res chain seq x y z
N SER A 1 -7.94 -3.23 -2.42
CA SER A 1 -6.68 -3.36 -3.19
C SER A 1 -7.02 -3.27 -4.66
N VAL A 2 -6.35 -2.43 -5.46
CA VAL A 2 -6.55 -2.45 -6.94
C VAL A 2 -6.00 -3.75 -7.53
N GLY A 3 -5.11 -4.46 -6.83
CA GLY A 3 -4.64 -5.78 -7.25
C GLY A 3 -5.80 -6.75 -7.48
N ASP A 4 -6.82 -6.74 -6.63
CA ASP A 4 -7.96 -7.64 -6.75
C ASP A 4 -8.94 -7.23 -7.85
N HIS A 5 -8.89 -6.00 -8.34
CA HIS A 5 -9.68 -5.55 -9.49
C HIS A 5 -9.46 -6.46 -10.70
N GLY A 6 -8.20 -6.83 -10.97
CA GLY A 6 -7.86 -7.73 -12.06
C GLY A 6 -8.43 -9.13 -11.86
N THR A 7 -8.42 -9.62 -10.62
CA THR A 7 -9.01 -10.92 -10.27
C THR A 7 -10.52 -10.89 -10.43
N VAL A 8 -11.22 -9.94 -9.81
CA VAL A 8 -12.69 -9.80 -9.91
C VAL A 8 -13.12 -9.69 -11.38
N GLY A 9 -12.47 -8.84 -12.18
CA GLY A 9 -12.80 -8.71 -13.61
C GLY A 9 -12.65 -10.00 -14.41
N ARG A 10 -11.70 -10.88 -14.05
CA ARG A 10 -11.48 -12.18 -14.71
C ARG A 10 -12.38 -13.30 -14.19
N THR A 11 -12.77 -13.25 -12.92
CA THR A 11 -13.51 -14.34 -12.26
C THR A 11 -14.98 -14.03 -12.02
N GLN A 12 -15.44 -12.81 -12.35
CA GLN A 12 -16.84 -12.44 -12.23
C GLN A 12 -17.75 -13.39 -13.03
N LYS A 13 -18.91 -13.70 -12.46
CA LYS A 13 -19.95 -14.43 -13.19
C LYS A 13 -20.57 -13.53 -14.25
N GLU A 14 -20.98 -14.11 -15.36
CA GLU A 14 -21.75 -13.40 -16.38
C GLU A 14 -22.99 -12.76 -15.75
N GLY A 15 -23.25 -11.48 -16.08
CA GLY A 15 -24.35 -10.69 -15.51
C GLY A 15 -24.11 -10.12 -14.11
N MET A 16 -22.96 -10.40 -13.47
CA MET A 16 -22.60 -9.76 -12.20
C MET A 16 -22.21 -8.30 -12.43
N ASN A 17 -22.92 -7.38 -11.77
CA ASN A 17 -22.54 -5.98 -11.69
C ASN A 17 -21.67 -5.75 -10.46
N TRP A 18 -20.55 -5.06 -10.64
CA TRP A 18 -19.68 -4.62 -9.55
C TRP A 18 -19.02 -3.29 -9.92
N ASP A 19 -18.56 -2.58 -8.90
CA ASP A 19 -17.87 -1.30 -9.06
C ASP A 19 -16.80 -1.12 -7.97
N VAL A 20 -15.96 -0.11 -8.13
CA VAL A 20 -14.89 0.26 -7.19
C VAL A 20 -15.29 1.53 -6.46
N ALA A 21 -15.22 1.49 -5.13
CA ALA A 21 -15.43 2.66 -4.29
C ALA A 21 -14.22 2.91 -3.38
N GLU A 22 -14.07 4.15 -2.94
CA GLU A 22 -13.14 4.47 -1.86
C GLU A 22 -13.57 3.77 -0.56
N LEU A 23 -12.60 3.55 0.34
CA LEU A 23 -12.91 3.05 1.68
C LEU A 23 -13.90 4.00 2.39
N PRO A 24 -14.89 3.46 3.13
CA PRO A 24 -15.80 4.28 3.92
C PRO A 24 -15.04 5.02 5.03
N VAL A 25 -15.58 6.17 5.44
CA VAL A 25 -15.10 6.96 6.57
C VAL A 25 -16.22 7.10 7.60
N TYR A 26 -15.87 7.27 8.87
CA TYR A 26 -16.86 7.45 9.93
C TYR A 26 -17.62 8.77 9.74
N ALA A 27 -18.93 8.74 10.01
CA ALA A 27 -19.76 9.95 9.98
C ALA A 27 -19.20 11.02 10.94
N GLY A 28 -19.16 12.28 10.49
CA GLY A 28 -18.59 13.39 11.25
C GLY A 28 -17.05 13.45 11.26
N THR A 29 -16.36 12.59 10.50
CA THR A 29 -14.90 12.66 10.34
C THR A 29 -14.52 13.19 8.96
N GLU A 30 -13.36 13.84 8.89
CA GLU A 30 -12.79 14.28 7.63
C GLU A 30 -12.07 13.10 6.96
N ARG A 31 -12.32 12.89 5.66
CA ARG A 31 -11.58 11.91 4.88
C ARG A 31 -10.10 12.28 4.84
N LYS A 32 -9.23 11.30 5.09
CA LYS A 32 -7.78 11.41 4.90
C LYS A 32 -7.32 10.46 3.80
N ASN A 33 -6.12 10.73 3.27
CA ASN A 33 -5.47 9.88 2.30
C ASN A 33 -5.33 8.43 2.83
N SER A 34 -5.53 7.45 1.96
CA SER A 34 -5.20 6.06 2.26
C SER A 34 -3.69 5.83 2.17
N LEU A 35 -3.26 4.61 2.53
CA LEU A 35 -1.85 4.19 2.50
C LEU A 35 -1.61 3.19 1.36
N VAL A 36 -0.42 3.27 0.77
CA VAL A 36 0.05 2.24 -0.16
C VAL A 36 0.39 0.95 0.59
N GLY A 37 0.11 -0.19 -0.05
CA GLY A 37 0.70 -1.48 0.28
C GLY A 37 1.83 -1.83 -0.69
N GLY A 38 2.03 -3.12 -0.94
CA GLY A 38 3.00 -3.59 -1.94
C GLY A 38 4.44 -3.57 -1.43
N ALA A 39 5.37 -3.33 -2.35
CA ALA A 39 6.80 -3.37 -2.10
C ALA A 39 7.51 -2.13 -2.67
N SER A 40 8.76 -1.92 -2.26
CA SER A 40 9.67 -0.91 -2.80
C SER A 40 10.96 -1.58 -3.29
N LEU A 41 11.66 -0.91 -4.21
CA LEU A 41 12.99 -1.31 -4.64
C LEU A 41 14.04 -0.57 -3.81
N TRP A 42 15.00 -1.31 -3.27
CA TRP A 42 16.11 -0.76 -2.49
C TRP A 42 17.43 -1.03 -3.20
N VAL A 43 18.30 -0.02 -3.25
CA VAL A 43 19.66 -0.14 -3.76
C VAL A 43 20.60 -0.38 -2.58
N LEU A 44 21.32 -1.50 -2.60
CA LEU A 44 22.19 -1.91 -1.49
C LEU A 44 23.51 -1.10 -1.46
N SER A 45 24.05 -0.92 -0.26
CA SER A 45 25.36 -0.29 -0.05
C SER A 45 26.52 -1.20 -0.52
N GLY A 46 27.71 -0.61 -0.64
CA GLY A 46 28.96 -1.35 -0.93
C GLY A 46 29.12 -1.81 -2.38
N LYS A 47 28.50 -1.10 -3.34
CA LYS A 47 28.60 -1.39 -4.78
C LYS A 47 29.53 -0.39 -5.48
N SER A 48 29.99 -0.76 -6.66
CA SER A 48 30.80 0.11 -7.51
C SER A 48 29.99 1.24 -8.14
N ASP A 49 30.67 2.32 -8.57
CA ASP A 49 30.04 3.43 -9.29
C ASP A 49 29.32 2.96 -10.57
N ALA A 50 29.86 1.96 -11.26
CA ALA A 50 29.24 1.39 -12.45
C ALA A 50 27.92 0.67 -12.13
N GLU A 51 27.88 -0.10 -11.03
CA GLU A 51 26.66 -0.74 -10.56
C GLU A 51 25.62 0.29 -10.10
N TYR A 52 26.02 1.34 -9.40
CA TYR A 52 25.11 2.42 -9.02
C TYR A 52 24.54 3.17 -10.21
N LYS A 53 25.36 3.42 -11.25
CA LYS A 53 24.86 3.97 -12.54
C LYS A 53 23.84 3.04 -13.19
N GLY A 54 24.08 1.73 -13.18
CA GLY A 54 23.12 0.73 -13.67
C GLY A 54 21.80 0.72 -12.89
N ALA A 55 21.88 0.74 -11.55
CA ALA A 55 20.70 0.80 -10.69
C ALA A 55 19.88 2.08 -10.94
N ALA A 56 20.55 3.25 -11.05
CA ALA A 56 19.90 4.52 -11.37
C ALA A 56 19.22 4.49 -12.75
N ALA A 57 19.88 3.93 -13.77
CA ALA A 57 19.31 3.78 -15.11
C ALA A 57 18.06 2.88 -15.09
N PHE A 58 18.09 1.77 -14.34
CA PHE A 58 16.93 0.89 -14.19
C PHE A 58 15.77 1.57 -13.45
N LEU A 59 16.04 2.28 -12.35
CA LEU A 59 15.02 3.04 -11.63
C LEU A 59 14.40 4.14 -12.51
N ASN A 60 15.19 4.77 -13.38
CA ASN A 60 14.67 5.75 -14.35
C ASN A 60 13.80 5.08 -15.43
N PHE A 61 14.20 3.90 -15.91
CA PHE A 61 13.42 3.13 -16.90
C PHE A 61 12.03 2.73 -16.37
N ILE A 62 11.93 2.31 -15.11
CA ILE A 62 10.63 1.94 -14.51
C ILE A 62 9.74 3.16 -14.22
N HIS A 63 10.33 4.36 -14.10
CA HIS A 63 9.58 5.62 -13.96
C HIS A 63 9.04 6.16 -15.29
N ASP A 64 9.42 5.59 -16.44
CA ASP A 64 8.90 5.99 -17.73
C ASP A 64 7.37 5.77 -17.80
N PRO A 65 6.58 6.75 -18.27
CA PRO A 65 5.12 6.62 -18.32
C PRO A 65 4.59 5.43 -19.14
N LYS A 66 5.30 5.00 -20.20
CA LYS A 66 4.91 3.82 -20.98
C LYS A 66 5.17 2.55 -20.19
N THR A 67 6.27 2.49 -19.43
CA THR A 67 6.53 1.39 -18.50
C THR A 67 5.46 1.32 -17.41
N ALA A 68 5.01 2.47 -16.87
CA ALA A 68 3.90 2.51 -15.91
C ALA A 68 2.60 1.94 -16.51
N LEU A 69 2.25 2.30 -17.75
CA LEU A 69 1.09 1.72 -18.45
C LEU A 69 1.22 0.20 -18.60
N PHE A 70 2.38 -0.27 -19.07
CA PHE A 70 2.64 -1.70 -19.18
C PHE A 70 2.48 -2.40 -17.82
N TRP A 71 3.09 -1.87 -16.77
CA TRP A 71 3.03 -2.46 -15.44
C TRP A 71 1.60 -2.51 -14.89
N SER A 72 0.86 -1.41 -14.93
CA SER A 72 -0.52 -1.35 -14.44
C SER A 72 -1.47 -2.25 -15.23
N THR A 73 -1.27 -2.37 -16.55
CA THR A 73 -2.04 -3.25 -17.42
C THR A 73 -1.87 -4.71 -17.01
N ASN A 74 -0.63 -5.15 -16.80
CA ASN A 74 -0.30 -6.55 -16.57
C ASN A 74 -0.48 -7.00 -15.11
N THR A 75 -0.32 -6.08 -14.15
CA THR A 75 -0.28 -6.44 -12.72
C THR A 75 -1.46 -5.93 -11.91
N GLY A 76 -2.10 -4.84 -12.34
CA GLY A 76 -3.09 -4.12 -11.53
C GLY A 76 -2.49 -3.18 -10.47
N TYR A 77 -1.16 -3.07 -10.37
CA TYR A 77 -0.54 -2.03 -9.56
C TYR A 77 -0.83 -0.63 -10.11
N ILE A 78 -0.78 0.35 -9.22
CA ILE A 78 -0.96 1.76 -9.53
C ILE A 78 0.31 2.36 -10.18
N PRO A 79 0.19 3.41 -11.00
CA PRO A 79 1.33 4.24 -11.36
C PRO A 79 1.89 4.94 -10.11
N VAL A 80 3.21 4.98 -9.98
CA VAL A 80 3.90 5.58 -8.81
C VAL A 80 4.30 7.04 -9.02
N THR A 81 4.06 7.59 -10.21
CA THR A 81 4.36 8.98 -10.58
C THR A 81 3.11 9.67 -11.13
N LYS A 82 3.03 10.99 -10.94
CA LYS A 82 1.96 11.81 -11.53
C LYS A 82 1.97 11.75 -13.06
N SER A 83 3.15 11.82 -13.67
CA SER A 83 3.31 11.71 -15.13
C SER A 83 2.83 10.36 -15.67
N GLY A 84 3.09 9.27 -14.94
CA GLY A 84 2.54 7.95 -15.26
C GLY A 84 1.02 7.96 -15.20
N PHE A 85 0.43 8.45 -14.11
CA PHE A 85 -1.02 8.54 -13.97
C PHE A 85 -1.68 9.37 -15.09
N ASP A 86 -1.16 10.57 -15.36
CA ASP A 86 -1.65 11.45 -16.41
C ASP A 86 -1.53 10.79 -17.79
N TYR A 87 -0.45 10.05 -18.04
CA TYR A 87 -0.30 9.27 -19.26
C TYR A 87 -1.36 8.17 -19.37
N LEU A 88 -1.58 7.36 -18.33
CA LEU A 88 -2.64 6.33 -18.32
C LEU A 88 -4.01 6.93 -18.62
N LYS A 89 -4.34 8.09 -18.02
CA LYS A 89 -5.58 8.82 -18.31
C LYS A 89 -5.66 9.25 -19.78
N SER A 90 -4.58 9.80 -20.33
CA SER A 90 -4.55 10.24 -21.74
C SER A 90 -4.74 9.09 -22.74
N GLN A 91 -4.40 7.85 -22.34
CA GLN A 91 -4.60 6.65 -23.14
C GLN A 91 -5.99 6.03 -22.96
N GLY A 92 -6.89 6.67 -22.20
CA GLY A 92 -8.23 6.15 -21.90
C GLY A 92 -8.22 4.87 -21.06
N PHE A 93 -7.13 4.60 -20.32
CA PHE A 93 -6.94 3.37 -19.56
C PHE A 93 -8.08 3.12 -18.56
N TYR A 94 -8.69 4.18 -18.04
CA TYR A 94 -9.72 4.12 -17.00
C TYR A 94 -11.16 4.20 -17.55
N ASP A 95 -11.35 4.35 -18.86
CA ASP A 95 -12.67 4.69 -19.40
C ASP A 95 -13.57 3.46 -19.61
N LYS A 96 -12.96 2.27 -19.76
CA LYS A 96 -13.66 1.05 -20.18
C LYS A 96 -13.17 -0.18 -19.42
N ALA A 97 -14.01 -1.22 -19.42
CA ALA A 97 -13.62 -2.53 -18.93
C ALA A 97 -12.39 -3.04 -19.72
N PRO A 98 -11.46 -3.78 -19.07
CA PRO A 98 -11.53 -4.29 -17.71
C PRO A 98 -10.82 -3.40 -16.67
N TYR A 99 -10.59 -2.12 -16.95
CA TYR A 99 -9.76 -1.23 -16.12
C TYR A 99 -10.50 -0.02 -15.55
N LYS A 100 -11.78 0.14 -15.92
CA LYS A 100 -12.67 1.17 -15.42
C LYS A 100 -12.71 1.21 -13.89
N GLY A 101 -12.54 2.40 -13.30
CA GLY A 101 -12.63 2.62 -11.86
C GLY A 101 -11.32 2.38 -11.09
N ARG A 102 -10.23 1.98 -11.76
CA ARG A 102 -8.92 1.80 -11.09
C ARG A 102 -8.31 3.10 -10.58
N GLU A 103 -8.67 4.23 -11.17
CA GLU A 103 -8.29 5.59 -10.77
C GLU A 103 -8.87 6.00 -9.40
N VAL A 104 -9.95 5.33 -8.94
CA VAL A 104 -10.53 5.57 -7.60
C VAL A 104 -9.51 5.31 -6.50
N ALA A 105 -8.57 4.38 -6.71
CA ALA A 105 -7.51 4.17 -5.74
C ALA A 105 -6.50 5.31 -5.69
N ILE A 106 -6.24 5.98 -6.81
CA ILE A 106 -5.41 7.19 -6.83
C ILE A 106 -6.14 8.30 -6.08
N ALA A 107 -7.43 8.49 -6.34
CA ALA A 107 -8.26 9.45 -5.61
C ALA A 107 -8.23 9.20 -4.09
N SER A 108 -8.37 7.95 -3.66
CA SER A 108 -8.25 7.55 -2.26
C SER A 108 -6.87 7.83 -1.67
N LEU A 109 -5.79 7.55 -2.41
CA LEU A 109 -4.40 7.77 -1.98
C LEU A 109 -4.03 9.25 -1.92
N THR A 110 -4.72 10.11 -2.67
CA THR A 110 -4.46 11.55 -2.71
C THR A 110 -5.63 12.37 -2.18
N ALA A 111 -6.49 11.77 -1.35
CA ALA A 111 -7.71 12.41 -0.85
C ALA A 111 -7.44 13.60 0.08
N SER A 112 -6.25 13.67 0.67
CA SER A 112 -5.76 14.80 1.47
C SER A 112 -4.23 14.90 1.31
N GLU A 113 -3.67 16.06 1.66
CA GLU A 113 -2.22 16.17 1.83
C GLU A 113 -1.73 15.24 2.96
N PRO A 114 -0.66 14.46 2.75
CA PRO A 114 -0.11 13.60 3.79
C PRO A 114 0.41 14.41 4.99
N THR A 115 0.07 13.95 6.18
CA THR A 115 0.60 14.47 7.46
C THR A 115 1.65 13.51 8.02
N GLU A 116 2.28 13.86 9.14
CA GLU A 116 3.26 13.00 9.80
C GLU A 116 2.72 11.59 10.11
N ILE A 117 1.43 11.48 10.43
CA ILE A 117 0.77 10.22 10.80
C ILE A 117 -0.05 9.59 9.67
N THR A 118 -0.15 10.23 8.50
CA THR A 118 -0.88 9.67 7.33
C THR A 118 0.03 9.39 6.13
N ARG A 119 1.33 9.66 6.20
CA ARG A 119 2.30 9.36 5.12
C ARG A 119 2.73 7.89 5.02
N GLY A 120 2.33 7.05 5.97
CA GLY A 120 2.69 5.62 6.00
C GLY A 120 3.05 5.13 7.39
N ILE A 121 3.22 3.81 7.51
CA ILE A 121 3.63 3.15 8.75
C ILE A 121 5.10 2.82 8.66
N ARG A 122 5.90 3.33 9.60
CA ARG A 122 7.34 3.07 9.70
C ARG A 122 7.65 2.54 11.09
N LEU A 123 7.46 1.23 11.26
CA LEU A 123 7.71 0.52 12.51
C LEU A 123 8.75 -0.57 12.29
N GLY A 124 9.70 -0.69 13.22
CA GLY A 124 10.60 -1.82 13.25
C GLY A 124 9.84 -3.12 13.58
N ASN A 125 10.26 -4.25 13.00
CA ASN A 125 9.56 -5.54 13.17
C ASN A 125 8.05 -5.47 12.85
N PHE A 126 7.67 -4.66 11.85
CA PHE A 126 6.26 -4.46 11.51
C PHE A 126 5.55 -5.73 11.05
N THR A 127 6.25 -6.70 10.45
CA THR A 127 5.67 -7.99 10.07
C THR A 127 5.19 -8.79 11.29
N GLN A 128 5.93 -8.77 12.39
CA GLN A 128 5.53 -9.38 13.65
C GLN A 128 4.35 -8.63 14.28
N ILE A 129 4.35 -7.29 14.25
CA ILE A 129 3.22 -6.48 14.73
C ILE A 129 1.95 -6.79 13.94
N ARG A 130 2.05 -6.99 12.62
CA ARG A 130 0.90 -7.39 11.78
C ARG A 130 0.40 -8.80 12.09
N ALA A 131 1.29 -9.72 12.45
CA ALA A 131 0.88 -11.05 12.90
C ALA A 131 0.11 -10.98 14.22
N GLU A 132 0.60 -10.18 15.17
CA GLU A 132 -0.09 -9.92 16.44
C GLU A 132 -1.45 -9.27 16.23
N PHE A 133 -1.53 -8.27 15.34
CA PHE A 133 -2.80 -7.67 14.92
C PHE A 133 -3.77 -8.73 14.42
N GLY A 134 -3.32 -9.64 13.53
CA GLY A 134 -4.13 -10.74 13.04
C GLY A 134 -4.66 -11.65 14.16
N THR A 135 -3.79 -12.02 15.11
CA THR A 135 -4.15 -12.86 16.27
C THR A 135 -5.25 -12.20 17.12
N GLN A 136 -5.07 -10.92 17.49
CA GLN A 136 -6.03 -10.24 18.35
C GLN A 136 -7.35 -9.97 17.64
N MET A 137 -7.32 -9.59 16.35
CA MET A 137 -8.55 -9.44 15.57
C MET A 137 -9.33 -10.76 15.45
N GLN A 138 -8.64 -11.90 15.27
CA GLN A 138 -9.29 -13.21 15.27
C GLN A 138 -9.92 -13.55 16.62
N ALA A 139 -9.26 -13.23 17.74
CA ALA A 139 -9.81 -13.45 19.07
C ALA A 139 -11.05 -12.59 19.34
N ILE A 140 -11.02 -11.32 18.94
CA ILE A 140 -12.17 -10.40 19.01
C ILE A 140 -13.34 -10.93 18.19
N PHE A 141 -13.11 -11.26 16.91
CA PHE A 141 -14.18 -11.75 16.02
C PHE A 141 -14.74 -13.12 16.42
N ALA A 142 -13.95 -13.94 17.13
CA ALA A 142 -14.39 -15.19 17.71
C ALA A 142 -15.04 -15.03 19.10
N ASN A 143 -15.26 -13.79 19.58
CA ASN A 143 -15.80 -13.46 20.90
C ASN A 143 -15.03 -14.11 22.07
N LYS A 144 -13.72 -14.34 21.91
CA LYS A 144 -12.87 -14.93 22.97
C LYS A 144 -12.39 -13.89 23.98
N VAL A 145 -12.33 -12.64 23.57
CA VAL A 145 -11.95 -11.46 24.36
C VAL A 145 -12.86 -10.30 23.99
N SER A 146 -12.98 -9.31 24.86
CA SER A 146 -13.65 -8.06 24.48
C SER A 146 -12.85 -7.28 23.44
N VAL A 147 -13.50 -6.37 22.71
CA VAL A 147 -12.81 -5.47 21.76
C VAL A 147 -11.70 -4.70 22.45
N GLN A 148 -11.99 -4.10 23.62
CA GLN A 148 -11.00 -3.32 24.36
C GLN A 148 -9.82 -4.18 24.80
N GLU A 149 -10.08 -5.35 25.38
CA GLU A 149 -9.05 -6.28 25.84
C GLU A 149 -8.12 -6.75 24.71
N GLY A 150 -8.68 -7.09 23.55
CA GLY A 150 -7.89 -7.51 22.39
C GLY A 150 -7.02 -6.37 21.84
N LEU A 151 -7.55 -5.14 21.81
CA LEU A 151 -6.78 -3.96 21.38
C LEU A 151 -5.68 -3.58 22.38
N ASP A 152 -5.96 -3.64 23.68
CA ASP A 152 -4.97 -3.38 24.74
C ASP A 152 -3.83 -4.43 24.70
N THR A 153 -4.19 -5.69 24.47
CA THR A 153 -3.22 -6.78 24.30
C THR A 153 -2.35 -6.57 23.06
N LEU A 154 -2.96 -6.17 21.93
CA LEU A 154 -2.25 -5.82 20.71
C LEU A 154 -1.23 -4.70 20.96
N VAL A 155 -1.63 -3.61 21.62
CA VAL A 155 -0.74 -2.48 21.92
C VAL A 155 0.41 -2.94 22.80
N LYS A 156 0.12 -3.61 23.91
CA LYS A 156 1.14 -4.13 24.83
C LYS A 156 2.17 -5.02 24.12
N ASN A 157 1.71 -5.96 23.31
CA ASN A 157 2.58 -6.91 22.61
C ASN A 157 3.34 -6.23 21.46
N GLY A 158 2.69 -5.30 20.76
CA GLY A 158 3.29 -4.47 19.73
C GLY A 158 4.43 -3.61 20.27
N ASP A 159 4.22 -2.95 21.41
CA ASP A 159 5.24 -2.14 22.07
C ASP A 159 6.46 -2.98 22.49
N ALA A 160 6.23 -4.17 23.05
CA ALA A 160 7.33 -5.09 23.36
C ALA A 160 8.13 -5.51 22.11
N ILE A 161 7.49 -5.63 20.94
CA ILE A 161 8.17 -5.89 19.66
C ILE A 161 9.00 -4.68 19.21
N LEU A 162 8.47 -3.47 19.38
CA LEU A 162 9.17 -2.22 19.06
C LEU A 162 10.38 -2.00 19.97
N GLU A 163 10.24 -2.25 21.28
CA GLU A 163 11.34 -2.17 22.24
C GLU A 163 12.49 -3.11 21.86
N ARG A 164 12.18 -4.36 21.47
CA ARG A 164 13.19 -5.31 20.97
C ARG A 164 13.89 -4.81 19.72
N PHE A 165 13.15 -4.20 18.79
CA PHE A 165 13.75 -3.59 17.60
C PHE A 165 14.70 -2.45 17.99
N GLN A 166 14.25 -1.55 18.87
CA GLN A 166 15.06 -0.43 19.36
C GLN A 166 16.35 -0.92 20.06
N GLN A 167 16.25 -1.98 20.88
CA GLN A 167 17.40 -2.61 21.54
C GLN A 167 18.36 -3.30 20.57
N THR A 168 17.86 -3.79 19.44
CA THR A 168 18.69 -4.40 18.37
C THR A 168 19.49 -3.34 17.62
N TYR A 169 18.96 -2.13 17.48
CA TYR A 169 19.57 -1.03 16.74
C TYR A 169 19.79 0.22 17.61
N PRO A 170 20.51 0.11 18.74
CA PRO A 170 20.62 1.20 19.69
C PRO A 170 21.38 2.38 19.08
N GLY A 171 20.77 3.58 19.15
CA GLY A 171 21.35 4.82 18.64
C GLY A 171 21.52 4.87 17.11
N LYS A 172 20.96 3.93 16.36
CA LYS A 172 21.04 3.94 14.89
C LYS A 172 19.90 4.76 14.31
N THR A 173 20.23 5.64 13.37
CA THR A 173 19.25 6.20 12.43
C THR A 173 19.15 5.23 11.27
N LEU A 174 17.99 4.59 11.11
CA LEU A 174 17.71 3.70 9.99
C LEU A 174 17.05 4.49 8.85
N PRO A 175 17.33 4.15 7.58
CA PRO A 175 16.75 4.84 6.42
C PRO A 175 15.21 4.78 6.38
#